data_AF-A0AAU2S9J5-F1
#
_entry.id   AF-A0AAU2S9J5-F1
#
_cell.length_a   1.000
_cell.length_b   1.000
_cell.length_c   1.000
_cell.angle_alpha   90.00
_cell.angle_beta   90.00
_cell.angle_gamma   90.00
#
_symmetry.space_group_name_H-M   'P 1'
#
loop_
_entity.id
_entity.type
_entity.pdbx_description
1 polymer ?
#
loop_
_entity_poly.entity_id
_entity_poly.type
_entity_poly.pdbx_seq_one_letter_code
_entity_poly.pdbx_strand_id
1 'polypeptide(L)'
;MSGAGEARVRSAVVSRALLGPVLRTLPWRALGAAGSVGLLLAGAARWLIDGDEWLALNLLRATALAFALGLAFLLDDPARETTVSVPTTRPVRQALRVALVAPFLALAWTVAMLLVPGEIRPPVGDVTLEAAATFVLALAAAAVAVRFNEASEPGQAVAAAVLTSAVVTPLALPGRWAMFVGVRDERWAASHERWAWVLVAAAVVWVACGPERLRRRALRAGPSGA
;
A
#
# COMPACT_ATOMS: atom_id res chain seq x y z
N MET A 1 40.03 -11.08 -8.99
CA MET A 1 38.86 -10.31 -9.48
C MET A 1 37.67 -11.18 -9.94
N SER A 2 37.62 -12.50 -9.65
CA SER A 2 36.58 -13.41 -10.18
C SER A 2 35.27 -13.49 -9.36
N GLY A 3 35.29 -13.15 -8.06
CA GLY A 3 34.15 -13.39 -7.16
C GLY A 3 32.94 -12.45 -7.29
N ALA A 4 33.10 -11.27 -7.90
CA ALA A 4 32.02 -10.28 -8.02
C ALA A 4 31.01 -10.59 -9.15
N GLY A 5 31.40 -11.42 -10.13
CA GLY A 5 30.54 -11.86 -11.22
C GLY A 5 29.60 -13.00 -10.79
N GLU A 6 30.13 -14.01 -10.10
CA GLU A 6 29.35 -15.16 -9.61
C GLU A 6 28.30 -14.77 -8.57
N ALA A 7 28.61 -13.81 -7.69
CA ALA A 7 27.65 -13.29 -6.71
C ALA A 7 26.45 -12.59 -7.39
N ARG A 8 26.70 -11.88 -8.50
CA ARG A 8 25.67 -11.16 -9.27
C ARG A 8 24.78 -12.11 -10.06
N VAL A 9 25.37 -13.15 -10.65
CA VAL A 9 24.64 -14.20 -11.39
C VAL A 9 23.80 -15.05 -10.44
N ARG A 10 24.34 -15.46 -9.28
CA ARG A 10 23.56 -16.17 -8.24
C ARG A 10 22.43 -15.31 -7.69
N SER A 11 22.67 -14.02 -7.46
CA SER A 11 21.63 -13.06 -7.04
C SER A 11 20.48 -12.97 -8.05
N ALA A 12 20.80 -12.89 -9.35
CA ALA A 12 19.80 -12.81 -10.43
C ALA A 12 19.01 -14.11 -10.63
N VAL A 13 19.66 -15.27 -10.46
CA VAL A 13 19.00 -16.58 -10.56
C VAL A 13 18.10 -16.84 -9.35
N VAL A 14 18.56 -16.49 -8.13
CA VAL A 14 17.75 -16.61 -6.91
C VAL A 14 16.55 -15.65 -6.94
N SER A 15 16.71 -14.43 -7.47
CA SER A 15 15.59 -13.50 -7.63
C SER A 15 14.58 -13.97 -8.69
N ARG A 16 15.02 -14.51 -9.84
CA ARG A 16 14.11 -15.16 -10.81
C ARG A 16 13.41 -16.39 -10.26
N ALA A 17 14.11 -17.22 -9.49
CA ALA A 17 13.53 -18.41 -8.88
C ALA A 17 12.47 -18.08 -7.81
N LEU A 18 12.59 -16.94 -7.14
CA LEU A 18 11.61 -16.47 -6.15
C LEU A 18 10.44 -15.70 -6.77
N LEU A 19 10.61 -15.09 -7.94
CA LEU A 19 9.56 -14.32 -8.63
C LEU A 19 8.32 -15.17 -8.96
N GLY A 20 8.51 -16.35 -9.57
CA GLY A 20 7.41 -17.23 -9.97
C GLY A 20 6.52 -17.69 -8.79
N PRO A 21 7.09 -18.24 -7.71
CA PRO A 21 6.35 -18.62 -6.52
C PRO A 21 5.64 -17.43 -5.87
N VAL A 22 6.30 -16.27 -5.76
CA VAL A 22 5.71 -15.08 -5.13
C VAL A 22 4.52 -14.57 -5.94
N LEU A 23 4.63 -14.50 -7.26
CA LEU A 23 3.55 -14.09 -8.15
C LEU A 23 2.31 -14.99 -8.03
N ARG A 24 2.49 -16.31 -7.86
CA ARG A 24 1.36 -17.23 -7.69
C ARG A 24 0.69 -17.10 -6.32
N THR A 25 1.41 -16.63 -5.31
CA THR A 25 0.87 -16.42 -3.95
C THR A 25 0.23 -15.05 -3.75
N LEU A 26 0.20 -14.19 -4.78
CA LEU A 26 -0.48 -12.91 -4.69
C LEU A 26 -2.00 -13.10 -4.72
N PRO A 27 -2.75 -12.32 -3.91
CA PRO A 27 -4.21 -12.39 -3.88
C PRO A 27 -4.80 -11.66 -5.10
N TRP A 28 -4.57 -12.19 -6.31
CA TRP A 28 -5.00 -11.60 -7.58
C TRP A 28 -6.50 -11.34 -7.64
N ARG A 29 -7.32 -12.16 -6.97
CA ARG A 29 -8.77 -11.93 -6.89
C ARG A 29 -9.10 -10.67 -6.11
N ALA A 30 -8.48 -10.46 -4.95
CA ALA A 30 -8.69 -9.27 -4.14
C ALA A 30 -8.13 -8.03 -4.84
N LEU A 31 -6.93 -8.11 -5.42
CA LEU A 31 -6.32 -7.02 -6.19
C LEU A 31 -7.12 -6.69 -7.45
N GLY A 32 -7.62 -7.70 -8.16
CA GLY A 32 -8.44 -7.53 -9.36
C GLY A 32 -9.83 -6.98 -9.05
N ALA A 33 -10.45 -7.40 -7.95
CA ALA A 33 -11.73 -6.85 -7.49
C ALA A 33 -11.57 -5.39 -7.03
N ALA A 34 -10.60 -5.11 -6.17
CA ALA A 34 -10.27 -3.75 -5.72
C ALA A 34 -9.88 -2.83 -6.89
N GLY A 35 -9.07 -3.35 -7.83
CA GLY A 35 -8.69 -2.68 -9.07
C GLY A 35 -9.90 -2.32 -9.93
N SER A 36 -10.77 -3.30 -10.17
CA SER A 36 -12.01 -3.10 -10.95
C SER A 36 -12.93 -2.08 -10.28
N VAL A 37 -13.19 -2.20 -8.98
CA VAL A 37 -14.04 -1.27 -8.23
C VAL A 37 -13.45 0.14 -8.26
N GLY A 38 -12.15 0.30 -8.00
CA GLY A 38 -11.50 1.61 -8.02
C GLY A 38 -11.54 2.27 -9.41
N LEU A 39 -11.35 1.51 -10.48
CA LEU A 39 -11.45 2.01 -11.85
C LEU A 39 -12.89 2.32 -12.26
N LEU A 40 -13.88 1.56 -11.80
CA LEU A 40 -15.29 1.86 -12.00
C LEU A 40 -15.69 3.17 -11.32
N LEU A 41 -15.23 3.39 -10.08
CA LEU A 41 -15.44 4.65 -9.37
C LEU A 41 -14.82 5.85 -10.10
N ALA A 42 -13.58 5.71 -10.58
CA ALA A 42 -12.94 6.77 -11.35
C ALA A 42 -13.62 6.99 -12.71
N GLY A 43 -14.05 5.92 -13.38
CA GLY A 43 -14.77 5.98 -14.65
C GLY A 43 -16.17 6.57 -14.53
N ALA A 44 -16.85 6.40 -13.39
CA ALA A 44 -18.14 7.02 -13.11
C ALA A 44 -18.07 8.55 -13.21
N ALA A 45 -16.89 9.15 -12.99
CA ALA A 45 -16.69 10.59 -13.18
C ALA A 45 -16.98 11.09 -14.61
N ARG A 46 -16.95 10.22 -15.63
CA ARG A 46 -17.31 10.59 -17.01
C ARG A 46 -18.80 10.56 -17.30
N TRP A 47 -19.55 9.73 -16.58
CA TRP A 47 -20.93 9.41 -16.91
C TRP A 47 -21.94 10.02 -15.95
N LEU A 48 -21.53 10.21 -14.69
CA LEU A 48 -22.41 10.65 -13.61
C LEU A 48 -22.21 12.12 -13.22
N ILE A 49 -21.13 12.77 -13.69
CA ILE A 49 -20.71 14.07 -13.19
C ILE A 49 -20.94 15.14 -14.26
N ASP A 50 -21.95 15.98 -14.05
CA ASP A 50 -22.20 17.22 -14.79
C ASP A 50 -21.27 18.35 -14.31
N GLY A 51 -19.96 18.15 -14.44
CA GLY A 51 -18.97 19.18 -14.12
C GLY A 51 -18.72 19.44 -12.62
N ASP A 52 -19.22 18.59 -11.72
CA ASP A 52 -18.99 18.71 -10.27
C ASP A 52 -17.57 18.24 -9.87
N GLU A 53 -16.68 19.22 -9.68
CA GLU A 53 -15.31 19.05 -9.20
C GLU A 53 -15.23 18.40 -7.80
N TRP A 54 -16.18 18.70 -6.91
CA TRP A 54 -16.20 18.15 -5.56
C TRP A 54 -16.49 16.66 -5.58
N LEU A 55 -17.45 16.24 -6.39
CA LEU A 55 -17.78 14.83 -6.57
C LEU A 55 -16.62 14.07 -7.25
N ALA A 56 -15.97 14.67 -8.25
CA ALA A 56 -14.82 14.07 -8.93
C ALA A 56 -13.65 13.82 -7.97
N LEU A 57 -13.33 14.80 -7.10
CA LEU A 57 -12.32 14.65 -6.07
C LEU A 57 -12.65 13.51 -5.09
N ASN A 58 -13.90 13.42 -4.63
CA ASN A 58 -14.31 12.38 -3.71
C ASN A 58 -14.34 10.98 -4.34
N LEU A 59 -14.69 10.86 -5.63
CA LEU A 59 -14.55 9.59 -6.36
C LEU A 59 -13.09 9.16 -6.47
N LEU A 60 -12.15 10.10 -6.70
CA LEU A 60 -10.72 9.78 -6.72
C LEU A 60 -10.20 9.33 -5.35
N ARG A 61 -10.64 9.99 -4.27
CA ARG A 61 -10.35 9.56 -2.89
C ARG A 61 -10.94 8.16 -2.62
N ALA A 62 -12.15 7.88 -3.09
CA ALA A 62 -12.77 6.57 -2.99
C ALA A 62 -12.04 5.49 -3.81
N THR A 63 -11.55 5.83 -5.01
CA THR A 63 -10.69 4.97 -5.82
C THR A 63 -9.38 4.64 -5.11
N ALA A 64 -8.73 5.63 -4.50
CA ALA A 64 -7.54 5.42 -3.69
C ALA A 64 -7.83 4.50 -2.50
N LEU A 65 -8.95 4.72 -1.80
CA LEU A 65 -9.38 3.86 -0.70
C LEU A 65 -9.63 2.42 -1.19
N ALA A 66 -10.31 2.22 -2.30
CA ALA A 66 -10.57 0.90 -2.88
C ALA A 66 -9.28 0.14 -3.18
N PHE A 67 -8.30 0.81 -3.81
CA PHE A 67 -6.97 0.21 -4.04
C PHE A 67 -6.24 -0.10 -2.74
N ALA A 68 -6.32 0.78 -1.73
CA ALA A 68 -5.71 0.57 -0.41
C ALA A 68 -6.31 -0.65 0.31
N LEU A 69 -7.62 -0.88 0.19
CA LEU A 69 -8.26 -2.10 0.71
C LEU A 69 -7.69 -3.35 0.03
N GLY A 70 -7.47 -3.32 -1.29
CA GLY A 70 -6.78 -4.40 -2.00
C GLY A 70 -5.37 -4.67 -1.47
N LEU A 71 -4.63 -3.62 -1.09
CA LEU A 71 -3.29 -3.73 -0.48
C LEU A 71 -3.33 -4.33 0.92
N ALA A 72 -4.41 -4.14 1.69
CA ALA A 72 -4.54 -4.75 3.02
C ALA A 72 -4.51 -6.29 2.94
N PHE A 73 -5.08 -6.85 1.87
CA PHE A 73 -5.05 -8.31 1.61
C PHE A 73 -3.69 -8.81 1.07
N LEU A 74 -2.78 -7.93 0.66
CA LEU A 74 -1.48 -8.32 0.08
C LEU A 74 -0.62 -9.16 1.06
N LEU A 75 -0.82 -8.95 2.36
CA LEU A 75 -0.14 -9.68 3.43
C LEU A 75 -0.93 -10.89 3.93
N ASP A 76 -2.17 -11.06 3.49
CA ASP A 76 -3.00 -12.21 3.83
C ASP A 76 -2.48 -13.43 3.06
N ASP A 77 -2.15 -14.49 3.79
CA ASP A 77 -1.64 -15.73 3.22
C ASP A 77 -2.63 -16.84 3.56
N PRO A 78 -3.58 -17.17 2.65
CA PRO A 78 -4.61 -18.18 2.91
C PRO A 78 -4.06 -19.60 3.01
N ALA A 79 -2.75 -19.82 2.81
CA ALA A 79 -2.10 -21.14 2.88
C ALA A 79 -1.31 -21.37 4.18
N ARG A 80 -1.57 -20.60 5.24
CA ARG A 80 -0.88 -20.77 6.54
C ARG A 80 -1.14 -22.10 7.23
N GLU A 81 -2.25 -22.77 6.95
CA GLU A 81 -2.60 -24.04 7.61
C GLU A 81 -1.74 -25.24 7.18
N THR A 82 -0.90 -25.12 6.13
CA THR A 82 -0.16 -26.27 5.58
C THR A 82 1.37 -26.11 5.50
N THR A 83 1.95 -24.95 5.85
CA THR A 83 3.37 -24.64 5.58
C THR A 83 4.20 -24.18 6.78
N VAL A 84 3.93 -24.73 7.97
CA VAL A 84 4.62 -24.43 9.25
C VAL A 84 6.16 -24.66 9.21
N SER A 85 6.71 -25.32 8.19
CA SER A 85 8.10 -25.82 8.21
C SER A 85 9.12 -25.10 7.30
N VAL A 86 8.84 -23.94 6.70
CA VAL A 86 9.82 -23.30 5.78
C VAL A 86 10.56 -22.10 6.43
N PRO A 87 11.89 -22.21 6.66
CA PRO A 87 12.69 -21.19 7.33
C PRO A 87 13.10 -20.10 6.34
N THR A 88 12.16 -19.25 5.97
CA THR A 88 12.44 -18.10 5.12
C THR A 88 11.89 -16.84 5.79
N THR A 89 12.69 -15.78 5.79
CA THR A 89 12.39 -14.55 6.52
C THR A 89 11.15 -13.87 5.93
N ARG A 90 10.04 -13.96 6.67
CA ARG A 90 8.74 -13.27 6.47
C ARG A 90 8.84 -11.87 5.83
N PRO A 91 9.74 -10.95 6.26
CA PRO A 91 9.80 -9.59 5.72
C PRO A 91 10.30 -9.45 4.27
N VAL A 92 11.19 -10.34 3.80
CA VAL A 92 11.72 -10.25 2.43
C VAL A 92 10.64 -10.59 1.40
N ARG A 93 9.76 -11.55 1.72
CA ARG A 93 8.59 -11.85 0.90
C ARG A 93 7.61 -10.69 0.83
N GLN A 94 7.39 -9.99 1.95
CA GLN A 94 6.48 -8.84 1.99
C GLN A 94 7.00 -7.68 1.13
N ALA A 95 8.29 -7.34 1.27
CA ALA A 95 8.91 -6.31 0.45
C ALA A 95 8.87 -6.66 -1.04
N LEU A 96 9.13 -7.93 -1.40
CA LEU A 96 9.06 -8.39 -2.79
C LEU A 96 7.63 -8.37 -3.35
N ARG A 97 6.62 -8.77 -2.56
CA ARG A 97 5.21 -8.68 -2.94
C ARG A 97 4.79 -7.23 -3.20
N VAL A 98 5.16 -6.31 -2.30
CA VAL A 98 4.89 -4.86 -2.49
C VAL A 98 5.60 -4.34 -3.73
N ALA A 99 6.88 -4.66 -3.92
CA ALA A 99 7.66 -4.22 -5.08
C ALA A 99 7.06 -4.71 -6.42
N LEU A 100 6.46 -5.91 -6.44
CA LEU A 100 5.80 -6.45 -7.62
C LEU A 100 4.44 -5.79 -7.91
N VAL A 101 3.68 -5.43 -6.88
CA VAL A 101 2.36 -4.81 -7.04
C VAL A 101 2.45 -3.30 -7.29
N ALA A 102 3.48 -2.64 -6.76
CA ALA A 102 3.72 -1.20 -6.91
C ALA A 102 3.60 -0.68 -8.36
N PRO A 103 4.23 -1.28 -9.39
CA PRO A 103 4.10 -0.79 -10.77
C PRO A 103 2.67 -0.94 -11.32
N PHE A 104 1.98 -2.03 -11.00
CA PHE A 104 0.58 -2.22 -11.41
C PHE A 104 -0.34 -1.21 -10.74
N LEU A 105 -0.11 -0.93 -9.45
CA LEU A 105 -0.85 0.07 -8.70
C LEU A 105 -0.61 1.48 -9.26
N ALA A 106 0.64 1.83 -9.58
CA ALA A 106 0.97 3.12 -10.19
C ALA A 106 0.30 3.28 -11.56
N LEU A 107 0.29 2.22 -12.37
CA LEU A 107 -0.41 2.21 -13.65
C LEU A 107 -1.93 2.37 -13.47
N ALA A 108 -2.54 1.60 -12.57
CA ALA A 108 -3.97 1.68 -12.29
C ALA A 108 -4.38 3.07 -11.77
N TRP A 109 -3.56 3.67 -10.91
CA TRP A 109 -3.77 5.04 -10.43
C TRP A 109 -3.64 6.08 -11.55
N THR A 110 -2.65 5.92 -12.43
CA THR A 110 -2.50 6.80 -13.61
C THR A 110 -3.72 6.70 -14.52
N VAL A 111 -4.24 5.49 -14.76
CA VAL A 111 -5.48 5.29 -15.51
C VAL A 111 -6.66 5.97 -14.81
N ALA A 112 -6.79 5.83 -13.49
CA ALA A 112 -7.85 6.50 -12.72
C ALA A 112 -7.80 8.03 -12.88
N MET A 113 -6.62 8.64 -12.82
CA MET A 113 -6.44 10.09 -13.08
C MET A 113 -6.87 10.49 -14.50
N LEU A 114 -6.53 9.66 -15.49
CA LEU A 114 -6.87 9.93 -16.90
C LEU A 114 -8.35 9.70 -17.22
N LEU A 115 -9.04 8.87 -16.42
CA LEU A 115 -10.49 8.69 -16.53
C LEU A 115 -11.25 9.95 -16.13
N VAL A 116 -10.74 10.74 -15.19
CA VAL A 116 -11.37 12.03 -14.83
C VAL A 116 -11.17 13.05 -15.96
N PRO A 117 -12.26 13.70 -16.45
CA PRO A 117 -12.18 14.75 -17.46
C PRO A 117 -11.23 15.88 -17.06
N GLY A 118 -10.54 16.48 -18.03
CA GLY A 118 -9.49 17.47 -17.76
C GLY A 118 -9.99 18.75 -17.12
N GLU A 119 -11.25 19.10 -17.40
CA GLU A 119 -11.93 20.34 -16.97
C GLU A 119 -12.21 20.36 -15.46
N ILE A 120 -12.43 19.19 -14.87
CA ILE A 120 -12.75 19.01 -13.45
C ILE A 120 -11.64 18.25 -12.71
N ARG A 121 -10.47 18.08 -13.34
CA ARG A 121 -9.37 17.30 -12.78
C ARG A 121 -8.71 18.10 -11.64
N PRO A 122 -8.69 17.57 -10.41
CA PRO A 122 -8.01 18.23 -9.31
C PRO A 122 -6.48 18.22 -9.50
N PRO A 123 -5.73 19.05 -8.74
CA PRO A 123 -4.27 19.07 -8.79
C PRO A 123 -3.67 17.67 -8.55
N VAL A 124 -2.99 17.14 -9.57
CA VAL A 124 -2.54 15.74 -9.58
C VAL A 124 -1.54 15.45 -8.46
N GLY A 125 -0.60 16.36 -8.19
CA GLY A 125 0.40 16.18 -7.13
C GLY A 125 -0.23 15.99 -5.76
N ASP A 126 -1.21 16.82 -5.43
CA ASP A 126 -1.89 16.82 -4.15
C ASP A 126 -2.73 15.56 -3.95
N VAL A 127 -3.52 15.17 -4.95
CA VAL A 127 -4.35 13.95 -4.86
C VAL A 127 -3.51 12.68 -4.92
N THR A 128 -2.37 12.68 -5.64
CA THR A 128 -1.43 11.55 -5.60
C THR A 128 -0.77 11.40 -4.24
N LEU A 129 -0.53 12.50 -3.51
CA LEU A 129 -0.02 12.48 -2.14
C LEU A 129 -1.04 11.83 -1.18
N GLU A 130 -2.31 12.22 -1.24
CA GLU A 130 -3.38 11.60 -0.44
C GLU A 130 -3.47 10.08 -0.73
N ALA A 131 -3.42 9.69 -2.01
CA ALA A 131 -3.46 8.29 -2.40
C ALA A 131 -2.24 7.51 -1.89
N ALA A 132 -1.03 8.07 -2.06
CA ALA A 132 0.21 7.46 -1.58
C ALA A 132 0.20 7.29 -0.05
N ALA A 133 -0.24 8.31 0.69
CA ALA A 133 -0.39 8.23 2.14
C ALA A 133 -1.35 7.11 2.55
N THR A 134 -2.50 6.99 1.86
CA THR A 134 -3.50 5.95 2.12
C THR A 134 -2.93 4.54 1.83
N PHE A 135 -2.19 4.37 0.74
CA PHE A 135 -1.54 3.10 0.41
C PHE A 135 -0.50 2.70 1.45
N VAL A 136 0.39 3.62 1.83
CA VAL A 136 1.43 3.36 2.83
C VAL A 136 0.82 3.11 4.21
N LEU A 137 -0.26 3.80 4.56
CA LEU A 137 -1.00 3.56 5.80
C LEU A 137 -1.62 2.17 5.83
N ALA A 138 -2.26 1.73 4.75
CA ALA A 138 -2.84 0.38 4.65
C ALA A 138 -1.75 -0.70 4.78
N LEU A 139 -0.60 -0.49 4.13
CA LEU A 139 0.56 -1.36 4.30
C LEU A 139 1.05 -1.34 5.76
N ALA A 140 1.30 -0.17 6.35
CA ALA A 140 1.74 -0.01 7.74
C ALA A 140 0.83 -0.76 8.72
N ALA A 141 -0.49 -0.56 8.60
CA ALA A 141 -1.49 -1.27 9.40
C ALA A 141 -1.42 -2.79 9.21
N ALA A 142 -1.26 -3.26 7.97
CA ALA A 142 -1.09 -4.67 7.68
C ALA A 142 0.20 -5.24 8.31
N ALA A 143 1.33 -4.53 8.27
CA ALA A 143 2.57 -4.95 8.95
C ALA A 143 2.42 -4.99 10.48
N VAL A 144 1.75 -4.00 11.07
CA VAL A 144 1.44 -3.95 12.51
C VAL A 144 0.58 -5.15 12.89
N ALA A 145 -0.52 -5.40 12.16
CA ALA A 145 -1.41 -6.53 12.41
C ALA A 145 -0.64 -7.86 12.32
N VAL A 146 0.19 -8.05 11.29
CA VAL A 146 1.01 -9.26 11.11
C VAL A 146 2.05 -9.45 12.23
N ARG A 147 2.55 -8.35 12.82
CA ARG A 147 3.56 -8.36 13.90
C ARG A 147 2.93 -8.65 15.27
N PHE A 148 1.75 -8.09 15.54
CA PHE A 148 1.15 -8.11 16.88
C PHE A 148 -0.06 -9.05 17.02
N ASN A 149 -0.66 -9.52 15.92
CA ASN A 149 -1.74 -10.51 15.95
C ASN A 149 -1.27 -11.88 15.46
N GLU A 150 -1.57 -12.90 16.26
CA GLU A 150 -1.49 -14.32 15.85
C GLU A 150 -2.78 -14.79 15.15
N ALA A 151 -3.79 -13.92 15.05
CA ALA A 151 -5.10 -14.23 14.48
C ALA A 151 -5.05 -14.67 13.00
N SER A 152 -6.01 -15.51 12.63
CA SER A 152 -6.04 -16.27 11.38
C SER A 152 -6.18 -15.44 10.09
N GLU A 153 -6.65 -14.18 10.15
CA GLU A 153 -6.95 -13.36 8.96
C GLU A 153 -6.63 -11.86 9.17
N PRO A 154 -5.35 -11.46 9.17
CA PRO A 154 -4.95 -10.07 9.38
C PRO A 154 -5.48 -9.12 8.28
N GLY A 155 -5.75 -9.60 7.06
CA GLY A 155 -6.20 -8.77 5.94
C GLY A 155 -7.58 -8.13 6.16
N GLN A 156 -8.56 -8.91 6.62
CA GLN A 156 -9.92 -8.40 6.86
C GLN A 156 -9.97 -7.36 7.99
N ALA A 157 -9.28 -7.64 9.10
CA ALA A 157 -9.23 -6.72 10.24
C ALA A 157 -8.59 -5.38 9.85
N VAL A 158 -7.54 -5.41 9.02
CA VAL A 158 -6.88 -4.20 8.51
C VAL A 158 -7.77 -3.45 7.53
N ALA A 159 -8.41 -4.16 6.59
CA ALA A 159 -9.36 -3.55 5.66
C ALA A 159 -10.51 -2.88 6.40
N ALA A 160 -11.09 -3.54 7.41
CA ALA A 160 -12.12 -2.98 8.27
C ALA A 160 -11.61 -1.75 9.03
N ALA A 161 -10.43 -1.83 9.66
CA ALA A 161 -9.85 -0.69 10.38
C ALA A 161 -9.58 0.52 9.47
N VAL A 162 -9.03 0.29 8.27
CA VAL A 162 -8.80 1.34 7.26
C VAL A 162 -10.13 1.95 6.82
N LEU A 163 -11.13 1.13 6.49
CA LEU A 163 -12.46 1.62 6.09
C LEU A 163 -13.14 2.41 7.22
N THR A 164 -13.13 1.88 8.45
CA THR A 164 -13.67 2.58 9.62
C THR A 164 -12.94 3.89 9.85
N SER A 165 -11.61 3.92 9.72
CA SER A 165 -10.85 5.16 9.88
C SER A 165 -11.21 6.19 8.81
N ALA A 166 -11.41 5.78 7.56
CA ALA A 166 -11.81 6.67 6.47
C ALA A 166 -13.20 7.28 6.69
N VAL A 167 -14.11 6.56 7.35
CA VAL A 167 -15.47 7.05 7.68
C VAL A 167 -15.46 7.90 8.96
N VAL A 168 -14.76 7.46 10.01
CA VAL A 168 -14.79 8.11 11.33
C VAL A 168 -13.96 9.40 11.35
N THR A 169 -12.81 9.42 10.68
CA THR A 169 -11.91 10.60 10.63
C THR A 169 -12.65 11.87 10.19
N PRO A 170 -13.37 11.92 9.05
CA PRO A 170 -14.08 13.14 8.65
C PRO A 170 -15.22 13.54 9.59
N LEU A 171 -15.82 12.58 10.32
CA LEU A 171 -16.93 12.84 11.26
C LEU A 171 -16.45 13.30 12.64
N ALA A 172 -15.30 12.80 13.07
CA ALA A 172 -14.78 13.01 14.42
C ALA A 172 -13.71 14.10 14.49
N LEU A 173 -13.02 14.43 13.39
CA LEU A 173 -12.02 15.48 13.42
C LEU A 173 -12.70 16.86 13.49
N PRO A 174 -12.30 17.71 14.46
CA PRO A 174 -12.80 19.07 14.52
C PRO A 174 -12.40 19.82 13.24
N GLY A 175 -13.25 20.74 12.75
CA GLY A 175 -13.03 21.44 11.47
C GLY A 175 -11.65 22.13 11.30
N ARG A 176 -10.94 22.43 12.40
CA ARG A 176 -9.55 22.92 12.38
C ARG A 176 -8.54 21.91 11.83
N TRP A 177 -8.85 20.62 11.88
CA TRP A 177 -8.05 19.51 11.38
C TRP A 177 -8.61 18.89 10.09
N ALA A 178 -9.45 19.63 9.34
CA ALA A 178 -10.03 19.10 8.11
C ALA A 178 -8.94 18.55 7.17
N MET A 179 -8.91 17.22 7.02
CA MET A 179 -8.04 16.49 6.09
C MET A 179 -8.70 16.30 4.72
N PHE A 180 -10.02 16.44 4.67
CA PHE A 180 -10.84 16.27 3.48
C PHE A 180 -11.49 17.59 3.12
N VAL A 181 -10.69 18.47 2.51
CA VAL A 181 -11.15 19.75 1.99
C VAL A 181 -11.28 19.70 0.47
N GLY A 182 -12.04 20.63 -0.09
CA GLY A 182 -12.25 20.78 -1.52
C GLY A 182 -11.14 21.61 -2.14
N VAL A 183 -10.95 21.48 -3.46
CA VAL A 183 -9.86 22.13 -4.21
C VAL A 183 -9.84 23.65 -4.02
N ARG A 184 -11.02 24.27 -3.85
CA ARG A 184 -11.21 25.72 -3.70
C ARG A 184 -11.21 26.22 -2.25
N ASP A 185 -10.98 25.34 -1.27
CA ASP A 185 -10.92 25.72 0.15
C ASP A 185 -9.54 26.32 0.48
N GLU A 186 -9.50 27.43 1.22
CA GLU A 186 -8.26 28.09 1.65
C GLU A 186 -7.33 27.15 2.46
N ARG A 187 -7.90 26.13 3.11
CA ARG A 187 -7.18 25.15 3.90
C ARG A 187 -6.57 24.01 3.07
N TRP A 188 -6.73 24.02 1.75
CA TRP A 188 -6.22 22.98 0.85
C TRP A 188 -4.74 22.67 1.08
N ALA A 189 -3.87 23.70 1.10
CA ALA A 189 -2.43 23.51 1.30
C ALA A 189 -2.12 22.92 2.69
N ALA A 190 -2.75 23.44 3.74
CA ALA A 190 -2.56 22.95 5.11
C ALA A 190 -3.05 21.50 5.29
N SER A 191 -4.07 21.09 4.53
CA SER A 191 -4.54 19.70 4.50
C SER A 191 -3.50 18.77 3.90
N HIS A 192 -2.89 19.16 2.78
CA HIS A 192 -1.88 18.35 2.12
C HIS A 192 -0.58 18.26 2.92
N GLU A 193 -0.23 19.29 3.69
CA GLU A 193 0.87 19.19 4.65
C GLU A 193 0.60 18.11 5.72
N ARG A 194 -0.64 18.02 6.23
CA ARG A 194 -1.03 16.96 7.18
C ARG A 194 -0.98 15.58 6.52
N TRP A 195 -1.38 15.46 5.26
CA TRP A 195 -1.25 14.22 4.50
C TRP A 195 0.21 13.81 4.29
N ALA A 196 1.11 14.77 4.07
CA ALA A 196 2.55 14.50 4.03
C ALA A 196 3.05 13.95 5.39
N TRP A 197 2.62 14.55 6.50
CA TRP A 197 2.93 14.02 7.83
C TRP A 197 2.38 12.60 8.07
N VAL A 198 1.16 12.32 7.62
CA VAL A 198 0.56 10.97 7.67
C VAL A 198 1.39 9.98 6.86
N LEU A 199 1.80 10.35 5.64
CA LEU A 199 2.66 9.52 4.81
C LEU A 199 4.00 9.21 5.50
N VAL A 200 4.66 10.22 6.05
CA VAL A 200 5.93 10.07 6.77
C VAL A 200 5.75 9.16 7.98
N ALA A 201 4.73 9.40 8.81
CA ALA A 201 4.44 8.58 9.98
C ALA A 201 4.15 7.12 9.61
N ALA A 202 3.31 6.90 8.59
CA ALA A 202 2.99 5.58 8.08
C ALA A 202 4.23 4.86 7.52
N ALA A 203 5.09 5.57 6.79
CA ALA A 203 6.34 5.02 6.29
C ALA A 203 7.30 4.62 7.43
N VAL A 204 7.41 5.45 8.47
CA VAL A 204 8.20 5.14 9.67
C VAL A 204 7.66 3.91 10.37
N VAL A 205 6.34 3.81 10.57
CA VAL A 205 5.70 2.63 11.17
C VAL A 205 5.95 1.40 10.30
N TRP A 206 5.76 1.50 8.98
CA TRP A 206 6.02 0.40 8.05
C TRP A 206 7.47 -0.07 8.10
N VAL A 207 8.45 0.84 8.18
CA VAL A 207 9.87 0.49 8.30
C VAL A 207 10.20 -0.08 9.67
N ALA A 208 9.63 0.45 10.75
CA ALA A 208 9.86 0.00 12.12
C ALA A 208 9.19 -1.37 12.40
N CYS A 209 8.03 -1.61 11.80
CA CYS A 209 7.33 -2.89 11.83
C CYS A 209 7.88 -3.87 10.78
N GLY A 210 8.53 -3.34 9.74
CA GLY A 210 9.36 -4.06 8.77
C GLY A 210 10.66 -4.61 9.37
N PRO A 211 11.43 -5.41 8.62
CA PRO A 211 12.39 -6.40 9.12
C PRO A 211 13.26 -5.90 10.27
N GLU A 212 13.13 -6.57 11.41
CA GLU A 212 14.15 -6.69 12.43
C GLU A 212 15.44 -7.20 11.76
N ARG A 213 16.26 -6.24 11.33
CA ARG A 213 17.68 -6.30 10.95
C ARG A 213 18.22 -7.73 10.75
N LEU A 214 18.37 -8.14 9.49
CA LEU A 214 19.30 -9.19 9.03
C LEU A 214 20.74 -9.05 9.58
N ARG A 215 21.04 -7.95 10.27
CA ARG A 215 22.33 -7.56 10.86
C ARG A 215 22.74 -8.32 12.13
N ARG A 216 21.86 -9.12 12.77
CA ARG A 216 22.23 -9.94 13.94
C ARG A 216 22.73 -11.36 13.61
N ARG A 217 22.82 -11.75 12.32
CA ARG A 217 23.49 -13.01 11.92
C ARG A 217 24.96 -12.86 11.53
N ALA A 218 25.42 -11.67 11.14
CA ALA A 218 26.82 -11.49 10.72
C ALA A 218 27.80 -11.28 11.89
N LEU A 219 27.32 -10.84 13.06
CA LEU A 219 28.19 -10.53 14.21
C LEU A 219 28.35 -11.66 15.23
N ARG A 220 27.65 -12.79 15.07
CA ARG A 220 27.80 -13.98 15.95
C ARG A 220 28.36 -15.21 15.24
N ALA A 221 28.61 -15.13 13.93
CA ALA A 221 29.34 -16.14 13.17
C ALA A 221 30.81 -15.71 13.02
N GLY A 222 31.43 -15.30 14.13
CA GLY A 222 32.89 -15.25 14.24
C GLY A 222 33.37 -16.61 14.76
N PRO A 223 34.38 -17.24 14.13
CA PRO A 223 34.84 -18.56 14.54
C PRO A 223 35.50 -18.47 15.92
N SER A 224 34.88 -19.06 16.94
CA SER A 224 35.57 -19.47 18.16
C SER A 224 36.40 -20.70 17.82
N GLY A 225 37.62 -20.46 17.35
CA GLY A 225 38.70 -21.43 17.27
C GLY A 225 39.89 -20.91 18.05
N ALA A 226 40.09 -21.48 19.25
CA ALA A 226 41.37 -21.74 19.92
C ALA A 226 41.07 -22.57 21.17
#